data_AF-W7W9X1-F1
#
_entry.id   AF-W7W9X1-F1
#
_cell.length_a   1.000
_cell.length_b   1.000
_cell.length_c   1.000
_cell.angle_alpha   90.00
_cell.angle_beta   90.00
_cell.angle_gamma   90.00
#
_symmetry.space_group_name_H-M   'P 1'
#
loop_
_entity.id
_entity.type
_entity.pdbx_description
1 polymer ?
#
loop_
_entity_poly.entity_id
_entity_poly.type
_entity_poly.pdbx_seq_one_letter_code
_entity_poly.pdbx_strand_id
1 'polypeptide(L)'
;MAKARATLGSEVVLTDDFDALVRRPDIDVVVEVIGGTTRARELVLAAITAGKPVVTANKALLAVHGTEIFAAARERGVAVGFEAAVAGGIPIIKALREGLTANRINWIAGIINGTTNFILSEMRSKGLDFGTVLKEAQRLATPRPTRPSTSRASTPHTRRRS
;
A
#
# COMPACT_ATOMS: atom_id res chain seq x y z
N MET A 1 1.13 -12.47 14.51
CA MET A 1 0.42 -13.44 13.64
C MET A 1 -1.08 -13.58 13.90
N ALA A 2 -1.59 -13.47 15.14
CA ALA A 2 -3.03 -13.67 15.43
C ALA A 2 -3.98 -12.73 14.65
N LYS A 3 -3.66 -11.43 14.58
CA LYS A 3 -4.46 -10.45 13.82
C LYS A 3 -4.50 -10.77 12.32
N ALA A 4 -3.35 -11.10 11.72
CA ALA A 4 -3.26 -11.45 10.31
C ALA A 4 -4.08 -12.71 9.97
N ARG A 5 -4.01 -13.73 10.83
CA ARG A 5 -4.79 -14.98 10.66
C ARG A 5 -6.30 -14.74 10.77
N ALA A 6 -6.73 -13.84 11.67
CA ALA A 6 -8.14 -13.47 11.79
C ALA A 6 -8.67 -12.74 10.55
N THR A 7 -7.82 -12.00 9.82
CA THR A 7 -8.23 -11.25 8.62
C THR A 7 -8.13 -12.07 7.34
N LEU A 8 -7.09 -12.89 7.19
CA LEU A 8 -6.75 -13.58 5.94
C LEU A 8 -7.24 -15.05 5.90
N GLY A 9 -7.71 -15.60 7.02
CA GLY A 9 -8.13 -16.99 7.11
C GLY A 9 -6.98 -18.00 7.11
N SER A 10 -7.30 -19.26 6.80
CA SER A 10 -6.34 -20.37 6.76
C SER A 10 -5.72 -20.63 5.38
N GLU A 11 -6.29 -20.05 4.32
CA GLU A 11 -5.84 -20.26 2.94
C GLU A 11 -4.54 -19.49 2.63
N VAL A 12 -4.25 -18.43 3.39
CA VAL A 12 -3.00 -17.67 3.26
C VAL A 12 -1.95 -18.20 4.21
N VAL A 13 -0.81 -18.62 3.64
CA VAL A 13 0.37 -19.00 4.42
C VAL A 13 0.97 -17.76 5.05
N LEU A 14 1.12 -17.77 6.38
CA LEU A 14 1.73 -16.70 7.14
C LEU A 14 3.11 -17.13 7.63
N THR A 15 4.09 -16.24 7.50
CA THR A 15 5.46 -16.44 7.98
C THR A 15 6.01 -15.12 8.52
N ASP A 16 6.90 -15.22 9.51
CA ASP A 16 7.74 -14.13 10.03
C ASP A 16 9.16 -14.16 9.43
N ASP A 17 9.52 -15.22 8.71
CA ASP A 17 10.79 -15.33 8.00
C ASP A 17 10.67 -14.69 6.61
N PHE A 18 10.74 -13.36 6.60
CA PHE A 18 10.72 -12.56 5.37
C PHE A 18 11.87 -12.90 4.42
N ASP A 19 13.03 -13.26 4.98
CA ASP A 19 14.26 -13.55 4.26
C ASP A 19 14.15 -14.84 3.44
N ALA A 20 13.63 -15.91 4.07
CA ALA A 20 13.30 -17.14 3.36
C ALA A 20 12.18 -16.89 2.35
N LEU A 21 11.16 -16.11 2.70
CA LEU A 21 10.04 -15.80 1.82
C LEU A 21 10.51 -15.15 0.51
N VAL A 22 11.31 -14.09 0.54
CA VAL A 22 11.73 -13.41 -0.70
C VAL A 22 12.67 -14.23 -1.56
N ARG A 23 13.32 -15.26 -1.00
CA ARG A 23 14.25 -16.16 -1.72
C ARG A 23 13.64 -17.49 -2.14
N ARG A 24 12.39 -17.77 -1.76
CA ARG A 24 11.72 -19.04 -2.06
C ARG A 24 11.60 -19.29 -3.57
N PRO A 25 11.93 -20.48 -4.07
CA PRO A 25 11.95 -20.75 -5.51
C PRO A 25 10.56 -20.81 -6.12
N ASP A 26 9.53 -21.11 -5.33
CA ASP A 26 8.12 -21.23 -5.76
C ASP A 26 7.38 -19.89 -5.85
N ILE A 27 8.07 -18.76 -5.63
CA ILE A 27 7.49 -17.42 -5.70
C ILE A 27 8.00 -16.70 -6.95
N ASP A 28 7.07 -16.31 -7.82
CA ASP A 28 7.42 -15.62 -9.07
C ASP A 28 7.58 -14.11 -8.89
N VAL A 29 6.78 -13.49 -8.01
CA VAL A 29 6.72 -12.03 -7.83
C VAL A 29 6.63 -11.68 -6.35
N VAL A 30 7.36 -10.64 -5.94
CA VAL A 30 7.33 -10.12 -4.57
C VAL A 30 6.56 -8.80 -4.51
N VAL A 31 5.62 -8.69 -3.58
CA VAL A 31 4.86 -7.45 -3.32
C VAL A 31 5.28 -6.87 -1.97
N GLU A 32 5.79 -5.65 -1.96
CA GLU A 32 6.27 -4.94 -0.76
C GLU A 32 5.32 -3.80 -0.35
N VAL A 33 4.78 -3.93 0.86
CA VAL A 33 3.88 -2.96 1.51
C VAL A 33 4.17 -2.84 3.02
N ILE A 34 5.43 -3.04 3.42
CA ILE A 34 5.85 -3.12 4.82
C ILE A 34 5.88 -1.73 5.46
N GLY A 35 6.27 -0.71 4.69
CA GLY A 35 6.57 0.63 5.19
C GLY A 35 7.97 0.74 5.81
N GLY A 36 8.38 1.97 6.14
CA GLY A 36 9.77 2.26 6.50
C GLY A 36 10.73 2.12 5.31
N THR A 37 12.04 2.20 5.55
CA THR A 37 13.05 2.21 4.48
C THR A 37 14.06 1.07 4.61
N THR A 38 14.69 0.91 5.79
CA THR A 38 15.83 0.00 5.97
C THR A 38 15.50 -1.45 5.65
N ARG A 39 14.52 -2.03 6.34
CA ARG A 39 14.20 -3.45 6.16
C ARG A 39 13.54 -3.74 4.81
N ALA A 40 12.70 -2.81 4.34
CA ALA A 40 12.06 -2.91 3.05
C ALA A 40 13.10 -2.93 1.91
N ARG A 41 14.13 -2.07 1.98
CA ARG A 41 15.25 -2.06 1.03
C ARG A 41 15.96 -3.41 0.96
N GLU A 42 16.35 -3.96 2.11
CA GLU A 42 17.06 -5.24 2.18
C GLU A 42 16.28 -6.37 1.49
N LEU A 43 14.98 -6.46 1.80
CA LEU A 43 14.11 -7.50 1.24
C LEU A 43 13.87 -7.32 -0.25
N VAL A 44 13.70 -6.07 -0.72
CA VAL A 44 13.55 -5.76 -2.15
C VAL A 44 14.81 -6.12 -2.92
N LEU A 45 15.99 -5.75 -2.42
CA LEU A 45 17.26 -6.09 -3.06
C LEU A 45 17.53 -7.59 -3.05
N ALA A 46 17.16 -8.29 -1.97
CA ALA A 46 17.25 -9.75 -1.91
C ALA A 46 16.35 -10.44 -2.95
N ALA A 47 15.10 -9.96 -3.11
CA ALA A 47 14.18 -10.46 -4.13
C ALA A 47 14.73 -10.25 -5.55
N ILE A 48 15.24 -9.05 -5.83
CA ILE A 48 15.87 -8.70 -7.12
C ILE A 48 17.08 -9.60 -7.39
N THR A 49 17.93 -9.81 -6.39
CA THR A 49 19.10 -10.70 -6.50
C THR A 49 18.70 -12.14 -6.78
N ALA A 50 17.57 -12.59 -6.22
CA ALA A 50 16.97 -13.88 -6.51
C ALA A 50 16.27 -13.95 -7.88
N GLY A 51 16.35 -12.91 -8.70
CA GLY A 51 15.75 -12.88 -10.04
C GLY A 51 14.25 -12.63 -10.07
N LYS A 52 13.67 -12.11 -8.98
CA LYS A 52 12.22 -11.90 -8.85
C LYS A 52 11.84 -10.45 -9.15
N PRO A 53 10.86 -10.21 -10.03
CA PRO A 53 10.20 -8.92 -10.14
C PRO A 53 9.58 -8.47 -8.81
N VAL A 54 9.58 -7.17 -8.58
CA VAL A 54 9.08 -6.57 -7.33
C VAL A 54 8.00 -5.53 -7.63
N VAL A 55 6.92 -5.52 -6.86
CA VAL A 55 5.91 -4.46 -6.85
C VAL A 55 5.89 -3.80 -5.48
N THR A 56 6.03 -2.47 -5.41
CA THR A 56 6.00 -1.73 -4.13
C THR A 56 5.04 -0.56 -4.14
N ALA A 57 4.39 -0.30 -3.01
CA ALA A 57 3.63 0.93 -2.75
C ALA A 57 4.39 1.92 -1.86
N ASN A 58 5.63 1.62 -1.49
CA ASN A 58 6.39 2.34 -0.48
C ASN A 58 7.11 3.56 -1.06
N LYS A 59 6.44 4.71 -0.96
CA LYS A 59 6.95 6.00 -1.44
C LYS A 59 8.27 6.40 -0.78
N ALA A 60 8.38 6.18 0.53
CA ALA A 60 9.56 6.56 1.30
C ALA A 60 10.78 5.75 0.88
N LEU A 61 10.60 4.44 0.66
CA LEU A 61 11.64 3.56 0.15
C LEU A 61 12.17 4.06 -1.20
N LEU A 62 11.28 4.35 -2.14
CA LEU A 62 11.68 4.80 -3.48
C LEU A 62 12.30 6.19 -3.48
N ALA A 63 11.84 7.08 -2.60
CA ALA A 63 12.41 8.42 -2.48
C ALA A 63 13.87 8.39 -1.99
N VAL A 64 14.22 7.46 -1.08
CA VAL A 64 15.56 7.39 -0.48
C VAL A 64 16.47 6.42 -1.25
N HIS A 65 15.94 5.28 -1.69
CA HIS A 65 16.73 4.16 -2.23
C HIS A 65 16.33 3.74 -3.65
N GLY A 66 15.44 4.49 -4.31
CA GLY A 66 14.94 4.15 -5.64
C GLY A 66 16.06 3.97 -6.67
N THR A 67 17.05 4.88 -6.70
CA THR A 67 18.17 4.81 -7.65
C THR A 67 18.92 3.48 -7.56
N GLU A 68 19.22 3.02 -6.35
CA GLU A 68 19.91 1.76 -6.09
C GLU A 68 19.04 0.56 -6.53
N ILE A 69 17.76 0.57 -6.12
CA ILE A 69 16.81 -0.51 -6.43
C ILE A 69 16.64 -0.67 -7.95
N PHE A 70 16.44 0.43 -8.67
CA PHE A 70 16.28 0.39 -10.12
C PHE A 70 17.56 0.00 -10.85
N ALA A 71 18.73 0.38 -10.33
CA ALA A 71 20.01 -0.06 -10.88
C ALA A 71 20.20 -1.58 -10.73
N ALA A 72 19.98 -2.12 -9.54
CA ALA A 72 20.05 -3.56 -9.27
C ALA A 72 19.05 -4.36 -10.12
N ALA A 73 17.81 -3.85 -10.25
CA ALA A 73 16.79 -4.46 -11.08
C ALA A 73 17.19 -4.50 -12.56
N ARG A 74 17.79 -3.42 -13.07
CA ARG A 74 18.30 -3.36 -14.45
C ARG A 74 19.44 -4.34 -14.68
N GLU A 75 20.37 -4.45 -13.73
CA GLU A 75 21.51 -5.37 -13.81
C GLU A 75 21.04 -6.84 -13.83
N ARG A 76 20.04 -7.17 -13.02
CA ARG A 76 19.45 -8.52 -12.97
C ARG A 76 18.43 -8.80 -14.07
N GLY A 77 18.00 -7.78 -14.83
CA GLY A 77 16.99 -7.92 -15.87
C GLY A 77 15.57 -8.15 -15.35
N VAL A 78 15.27 -7.69 -14.13
CA VAL A 78 13.94 -7.86 -13.51
C VAL A 78 13.19 -6.53 -13.44
N ALA A 79 11.85 -6.59 -13.43
CA ALA A 79 11.03 -5.40 -13.36
C ALA A 79 10.74 -4.96 -11.92
N VAL A 80 10.68 -3.64 -11.71
CA VAL A 80 10.18 -3.03 -10.46
C VAL A 80 8.97 -2.16 -10.78
N GLY A 81 7.79 -2.56 -10.30
CA GLY A 81 6.54 -1.83 -10.42
C GLY A 81 6.28 -0.97 -9.19
N PHE A 82 5.89 0.30 -9.39
CA PHE A 82 5.68 1.25 -8.30
C PHE A 82 4.50 2.21 -8.51
N GLU A 83 3.54 1.81 -9.35
CA GLU A 83 2.33 2.60 -9.62
C GLU A 83 1.61 2.98 -8.33
N ALA A 84 1.43 2.03 -7.40
CA ALA A 84 0.75 2.26 -6.12
C ALA A 84 1.48 3.29 -5.21
N ALA A 85 2.77 3.55 -5.45
CA ALA A 85 3.51 4.59 -4.75
C ALA A 85 3.16 6.01 -5.26
N VAL A 86 2.58 6.15 -6.46
CA VAL A 86 2.33 7.45 -7.09
C VAL A 86 0.85 7.59 -7.44
N ALA A 87 0.18 8.59 -6.88
CA ALA A 87 -1.25 8.87 -7.13
C ALA A 87 -2.24 7.70 -6.86
N GLY A 88 -1.82 6.66 -6.13
CA GLY A 88 -2.69 5.59 -5.67
C GLY A 88 -3.08 4.64 -6.81
N GLY A 89 -4.32 4.76 -7.29
CA GLY A 89 -4.86 3.92 -8.38
C GLY A 89 -4.80 4.56 -9.76
N ILE A 90 -4.32 5.81 -9.88
CA ILE A 90 -4.21 6.50 -11.17
C ILE A 90 -2.97 5.95 -11.90
N PRO A 91 -3.10 5.40 -13.13
CA PRO A 91 -2.00 4.75 -13.86
C PRO A 91 -1.04 5.76 -14.50
N ILE A 92 -0.49 6.68 -13.71
CA ILE A 92 0.37 7.78 -14.18
C ILE A 92 1.75 7.28 -14.62
N ILE A 93 2.33 6.30 -13.94
CA ILE A 93 3.64 5.74 -14.30
C ILE A 93 3.53 4.98 -15.61
N LYS A 94 2.49 4.16 -15.78
CA LYS A 94 2.19 3.54 -17.08
C LYS A 94 1.99 4.58 -18.19
N ALA A 95 1.19 5.61 -17.96
CA ALA A 95 0.95 6.65 -18.96
C ALA A 95 2.25 7.35 -19.40
N LEU A 96 3.15 7.63 -18.44
CA LEU A 96 4.46 8.23 -18.72
C LEU A 96 5.42 7.25 -19.43
N ARG A 97 5.47 5.98 -19.00
CA ARG A 97 6.43 4.98 -19.52
C ARG A 97 6.02 4.36 -20.85
N GLU A 98 4.74 4.27 -21.16
CA GLU A 98 4.23 3.58 -22.36
C GLU A 98 3.58 4.58 -23.32
N GLY A 99 2.71 5.46 -22.82
CA GLY A 99 1.90 6.37 -23.65
C GLY A 99 2.65 7.61 -24.17
N LEU A 100 3.71 8.03 -23.47
CA LEU A 100 4.46 9.26 -23.80
C LEU A 100 5.91 9.00 -24.20
N THR A 101 6.25 7.76 -24.57
CA THR A 101 7.61 7.35 -24.97
C THR A 101 8.19 8.17 -26.13
N ALA A 102 7.35 8.64 -27.04
CA ALA A 102 7.75 9.47 -28.17
C ALA A 102 7.81 10.98 -27.86
N ASN A 103 7.46 11.41 -26.64
CA ASN A 103 7.33 12.82 -26.28
C ASN A 103 8.40 13.24 -25.26
N ARG A 104 8.96 14.44 -25.45
CA ARG A 104 9.83 15.05 -24.45
C ARG A 104 8.98 15.82 -23.45
N ILE A 105 8.93 15.37 -22.20
CA ILE A 105 8.12 16.01 -21.16
C ILE A 105 8.88 17.19 -20.58
N ASN A 106 8.37 18.40 -20.76
CA ASN A 106 9.00 19.63 -20.23
C ASN A 106 8.68 19.87 -18.75
N TRP A 107 7.45 19.59 -18.31
CA TRP A 107 7.02 19.74 -16.92
C TRP A 107 5.79 18.88 -16.63
N ILE A 108 5.61 18.50 -15.36
CA ILE A 108 4.44 17.77 -14.85
C ILE A 108 3.97 18.50 -13.59
N ALA A 109 2.68 18.80 -13.51
CA ALA A 109 2.03 19.34 -12.32
C ALA A 109 0.86 18.44 -11.92
N GLY A 110 0.71 18.16 -10.63
CA GLY A 110 -0.38 17.33 -10.14
C GLY A 110 -0.52 17.38 -8.62
N ILE A 111 -1.76 17.33 -8.15
CA ILE A 111 -2.08 17.20 -6.72
C ILE A 111 -2.08 15.70 -6.39
N ILE A 112 -1.00 15.24 -5.77
CA ILE A 112 -0.77 13.80 -5.51
C ILE A 112 -1.00 13.38 -4.05
N ASN A 113 -1.36 14.32 -3.17
CA ASN A 113 -1.66 14.07 -1.76
C ASN A 113 -3.12 14.39 -1.43
N GLY A 114 -3.91 13.35 -1.16
CA GLY A 114 -5.33 13.47 -0.86
C GLY A 114 -5.63 14.17 0.46
N THR A 115 -4.85 13.92 1.52
CA THR A 115 -5.08 14.52 2.85
C THR A 115 -4.87 16.02 2.82
N THR A 116 -3.77 16.49 2.23
CA THR A 116 -3.51 17.93 2.08
C THR A 116 -4.57 18.59 1.20
N ASN A 117 -4.95 17.94 0.10
CA ASN A 117 -5.99 18.48 -0.79
C ASN A 117 -7.35 18.59 -0.11
N PHE A 118 -7.72 17.58 0.70
CA PHE A 118 -8.94 17.60 1.51
C PHE A 118 -8.92 18.77 2.50
N ILE A 119 -7.82 18.93 3.24
CA ILE A 119 -7.69 20.02 4.21
C ILE A 119 -7.84 21.39 3.52
N LEU A 120 -7.14 21.63 2.42
CA LEU A 120 -7.23 22.89 1.68
C LEU A 120 -8.63 23.12 1.09
N SER A 121 -9.28 22.06 0.61
CA SER A 121 -10.65 22.15 0.06
C SER A 121 -11.67 22.51 1.13
N GLU A 122 -11.56 21.90 2.32
CA GLU A 122 -12.44 22.14 3.46
C GLU A 122 -12.23 23.52 4.08
N MET A 123 -10.98 23.97 4.20
CA MET A 123 -10.67 25.35 4.63
C MET A 123 -11.30 26.37 3.68
N ARG A 124 -11.19 26.14 2.36
CA ARG A 124 -11.76 27.04 1.35
C ARG A 124 -13.29 27.01 1.32
N SER A 125 -13.91 25.83 1.40
CA SER A 125 -15.36 25.68 1.25
C SER A 125 -16.14 26.13 2.49
N LYS A 126 -15.58 25.89 3.68
CA LYS A 126 -16.24 26.17 4.97
C LYS A 126 -15.68 27.40 5.68
N GLY A 127 -14.63 28.04 5.14
CA GLY A 127 -13.96 29.18 5.77
C GLY A 127 -13.30 28.84 7.11
N LEU A 128 -12.95 27.57 7.33
CA LEU A 128 -12.41 27.08 8.60
C LEU A 128 -10.90 27.28 8.67
N ASP A 129 -10.40 27.45 9.90
CA ASP A 129 -8.96 27.49 10.14
C ASP A 129 -8.31 26.10 9.99
N PHE A 130 -7.00 26.09 9.77
CA PHE A 130 -6.23 24.87 9.57
C PHE A 130 -6.36 23.90 10.74
N GLY A 131 -6.33 24.41 11.98
CA GLY A 131 -6.37 23.59 13.19
C GLY A 131 -7.67 22.80 13.33
N THR A 132 -8.79 23.41 12.98
CA THR A 132 -10.11 22.77 13.02
C THR A 132 -10.22 21.68 11.97
N VAL A 133 -9.80 21.97 10.75
CA VAL A 133 -9.87 21.01 9.63
C VAL A 133 -8.89 19.85 9.82
N LEU A 134 -7.69 20.10 10.35
CA LEU A 134 -6.72 19.06 10.65
C LEU A 134 -7.26 18.06 11.68
N LYS A 135 -7.90 18.54 12.75
CA LYS A 135 -8.53 17.67 13.75
C LYS A 135 -9.62 16.80 13.13
N GLU A 136 -10.44 17.37 12.25
CA GLU A 136 -11.49 16.63 11.58
C GLU A 136 -10.92 15.59 10.59
N ALA A 137 -9.90 15.96 9.81
CA ALA A 137 -9.20 15.04 8.91
C ALA A 137 -8.57 13.87 9.68
N GLN A 138 -7.97 14.13 10.85
CA GLN A 138 -7.43 13.10 11.74
C GLN A 138 -8.54 12.19 12.30
N ARG A 139 -9.69 12.77 12.67
CA ARG A 139 -10.86 12.02 13.14
C ARG A 139 -11.40 11.06 12.08
N LEU A 140 -11.47 11.50 10.82
CA LEU A 140 -11.91 10.70 9.68
C LEU A 140 -10.88 9.64 9.25
N ALA A 141 -9.58 9.94 9.40
CA ALA A 141 -8.48 9.03 9.02
C ALA A 141 -8.19 7.95 10.08
N THR A 142 -8.70 8.08 11.30
CA THR A 142 -8.54 7.05 12.34
C THR A 142 -9.49 5.88 12.06
N PRO A 143 -9.03 4.61 12.11
CA PRO A 143 -9.91 3.46 11.91
C PRO A 143 -11.05 3.51 12.93
N ARG A 144 -12.29 3.62 12.45
CA ARG A 144 -13.47 3.49 13.32
C ARG A 144 -13.36 2.12 14.02
N PRO A 145 -13.46 2.03 15.36
CA PRO A 145 -13.43 0.75 16.04
C PRO A 145 -14.49 -0.15 15.43
N THR A 146 -14.07 -1.32 14.95
CA THR A 146 -14.97 -2.33 14.39
C THR A 146 -16.01 -2.63 15.45
N ARG A 147 -17.26 -2.28 15.18
CA ARG A 147 -18.39 -2.60 16.05
C ARG A 147 -18.32 -4.11 16.31
N PRO A 148 -18.24 -4.58 17.57
CA PRO A 148 -18.21 -6.01 17.81
C PRO A 148 -19.47 -6.59 17.19
N SER A 149 -19.30 -7.57 16.31
CA SER A 149 -20.41 -8.34 15.76
C SER A 149 -21.10 -9.02 16.93
N THR A 150 -22.16 -8.41 17.45
CA THR A 150 -23.06 -9.07 18.39
C THR A 150 -23.61 -10.28 17.65
N SER A 151 -23.15 -11.48 18.03
CA SER A 151 -23.79 -12.72 17.63
C SER A 151 -25.26 -12.59 17.98
N ARG A 152 -26.14 -12.69 16.99
CA ARG A 152 -27.57 -12.88 17.21
C ARG A 152 -27.73 -14.05 18.17
N ALA A 153 -28.17 -13.75 19.39
CA ALA A 153 -28.68 -14.76 20.31
C ALA A 153 -29.84 -15.47 19.61
N SER A 154 -29.65 -16.73 19.27
CA SER A 154 -30.73 -17.64 18.90
C SER A 154 -31.47 -18.03 20.17
N THR A 155 -32.53 -17.29 20.51
CA THR A 155 -33.53 -17.71 21.48
C THR A 155 -34.36 -18.85 20.87
N PRO A 156 -34.41 -20.06 21.46
CA PRO A 156 -35.25 -21.12 20.95
C PRO A 156 -36.71 -20.83 21.31
N HIS A 157 -37.55 -20.70 20.28
CA HIS A 157 -38.99 -20.56 20.42
C HIS A 157 -39.58 -21.95 20.73
N THR A 158 -39.74 -22.28 22.02
CA THR A 158 -40.48 -23.47 22.44
C THR A 158 -41.97 -23.26 22.18
N ARG A 159 -42.49 -24.00 21.19
CA ARG A 159 -43.92 -24.19 20.93
C ARG A 159 -44.60 -24.75 22.18
N ARG A 160 -45.55 -24.00 22.74
CA ARG A 160 -46.62 -24.55 23.58
C ARG A 160 -47.53 -25.43 22.71
N ARG A 161 -47.64 -26.70 23.09
CA ARG A 161 -48.80 -27.57 22.84
C ARG A 161 -49.29 -28.05 24.21
N SER A 162 -50.61 -28.22 24.30
CA SER A 162 -51.49 -28.47 25.46
C SER A 162 -51.61 -27.33 26.45
#